data_AF-A0A2M7ZL32-F1
#
_entry.id   AF-A0A2M7ZL32-F1
#
_cell.length_a   1.000
_cell.length_b   1.000
_cell.length_c   1.000
_cell.angle_alpha   90.00
_cell.angle_beta   90.00
_cell.angle_gamma   90.00
#
_symmetry.space_group_name_H-M   'P 1'
#
loop_
_entity.id
_entity.type
_entity.pdbx_description
1 polymer ?
#
loop_
_entity_poly.entity_id
_entity_poly.type
_entity_poly.pdbx_seq_one_letter_code
_entity_poly.pdbx_strand_id
1 'polypeptide(L)' 'KAVEKAHEKKMKVIGFLGGTGGKLKSMVDMPVVIPSSNTQRIQEGHITVAHIICELVEEELFGEK' A
#
# COMPACT_ATOMS: atom_id res chain seq x y z
N LYS A 1 -4.46 -6.61 -14.42
CA LYS A 1 -4.84 -5.45 -15.27
C LYS A 1 -4.23 -4.12 -14.83
N ALA A 2 -4.61 -3.51 -13.69
CA ALA A 2 -4.04 -2.21 -13.29
C ALA A 2 -2.53 -2.27 -13.02
N VAL A 3 -2.10 -3.28 -12.24
CA VAL A 3 -0.68 -3.53 -11.93
C VAL A 3 0.15 -3.78 -13.19
N GLU A 4 -0.30 -4.70 -14.04
CA GLU A 4 0.33 -4.98 -15.34
C GLU A 4 0.52 -3.69 -16.16
N LYS A 5 -0.52 -2.85 -16.25
CA LYS A 5 -0.44 -1.60 -17.02
C LYS A 5 0.50 -0.57 -16.40
N ALA A 6 0.56 -0.51 -15.07
CA ALA A 6 1.50 0.33 -14.34
C ALA A 6 2.95 -0.11 -14.62
N HIS A 7 3.21 -1.42 -14.61
CA HIS A 7 4.51 -2.00 -14.94
C HIS A 7 4.91 -1.79 -16.40
N GLU A 8 3.99 -1.91 -17.36
CA GLU A 8 4.23 -1.52 -18.76
C GLU A 8 4.68 -0.06 -18.88
N LYS A 9 4.16 0.81 -18.01
CA LYS A 9 4.55 2.23 -17.91
C LYS A 9 5.76 2.48 -17.00
N LYS A 10 6.46 1.43 -16.55
CA LYS A 10 7.62 1.50 -15.63
C LYS A 10 7.32 2.19 -14.30
N MET A 11 6.06 2.16 -13.85
CA MET A 11 5.66 2.72 -12.55
C MET A 11 5.93 1.70 -11.43
N LYS A 12 6.32 2.19 -10.24
CA LYS A 12 6.33 1.39 -9.02
C LYS A 12 4.93 1.21 -8.48
N VAL A 13 4.61 0.01 -7.99
CA VAL A 13 3.29 -0.33 -7.47
C VAL A 13 3.37 -0.74 -6.00
N ILE A 14 2.77 0.07 -5.13
CA ILE A 14 2.54 -0.25 -3.73
C ILE A 14 1.11 -0.80 -3.61
N GLY A 15 0.97 -2.03 -3.14
CA GLY A 15 -0.34 -2.68 -3.00
C GLY A 15 -0.82 -2.63 -1.56
N PHE A 16 -2.07 -2.21 -1.35
CA PHE A 16 -2.74 -2.29 -0.05
C PHE A 16 -3.62 -3.53 -0.06
N LEU A 17 -3.27 -4.51 0.77
CA LEU A 17 -3.90 -5.84 0.79
C LEU A 17 -4.32 -6.23 2.21
N GLY A 18 -5.07 -7.33 2.32
CA GLY A 18 -5.46 -7.93 3.59
C GLY A 18 -5.31 -9.45 3.58
N GLY A 19 -5.41 -10.07 4.75
CA GLY A 19 -5.30 -11.51 4.94
C GLY A 19 -3.94 -12.04 4.49
N THR A 20 -3.95 -12.97 3.54
CA THR A 20 -2.70 -13.53 2.96
C THR A 20 -2.14 -12.67 1.82
N GLY A 21 -2.85 -11.61 1.42
CA GLY A 21 -2.55 -10.77 0.26
C GLY A 21 -3.01 -11.34 -1.09
N GLY A 22 -3.41 -12.62 -1.14
CA GLY A 22 -3.93 -13.27 -2.34
C GLY A 22 -3.01 -13.17 -3.55
N LYS A 23 -3.59 -13.24 -4.75
CA LYS A 23 -2.83 -13.20 -6.03
C LYS A 23 -2.07 -11.90 -6.24
N LEU A 24 -2.58 -10.79 -5.68
CA LEU A 24 -2.01 -9.46 -5.91
C LEU A 24 -0.66 -9.29 -5.20
N LYS A 25 -0.42 -10.01 -4.10
CA LYS A 25 0.82 -9.93 -3.32
C LYS A 25 2.08 -10.16 -4.16
N SER A 26 2.03 -11.11 -5.11
CA SER A 26 3.17 -11.42 -5.99
C SER A 26 3.25 -10.55 -7.24
N MET A 27 2.25 -9.69 -7.46
CA MET A 27 2.21 -8.82 -8.64
C MET A 27 2.73 -7.41 -8.34
N VAL A 28 2.69 -6.96 -7.09
CA VAL A 28 3.09 -5.60 -6.70
C VAL A 28 4.56 -5.56 -6.26
N ASP A 29 5.20 -4.39 -6.39
CA ASP A 29 6.59 -4.20 -5.95
C ASP A 29 6.70 -4.18 -4.42
N MET A 30 5.72 -3.59 -3.74
CA MET A 30 5.70 -3.44 -2.29
C MET A 30 4.31 -3.79 -1.74
N PRO A 31 4.11 -5.01 -1.22
CA PRO A 31 2.84 -5.42 -0.63
C PRO A 31 2.72 -4.98 0.83
N VAL A 32 1.79 -4.08 1.13
CA VAL A 32 1.35 -3.77 2.50
C VAL A 32 0.15 -4.64 2.85
N VAL A 33 0.37 -5.70 3.63
CA VAL A 33 -0.66 -6.68 3.95
C VAL A 33 -1.13 -6.49 5.40
N ILE A 34 -2.38 -6.06 5.58
CA ILE A 34 -3.01 -5.99 6.91
C ILE A 34 -3.32 -7.41 7.38
N PRO A 35 -2.78 -7.87 8.53
CA PRO A 35 -2.88 -9.25 9.00
C PRO A 35 -4.24 -9.55 9.65
N SER A 36 -5.31 -9.37 8.88
CA SER A 36 -6.68 -9.63 9.31
C SER A 36 -7.47 -10.29 8.18
N SER A 37 -8.43 -11.14 8.53
CA SER A 37 -9.43 -11.71 7.61
C SER A 37 -10.73 -10.91 7.60
N ASN A 38 -10.89 -9.94 8.50
CA ASN A 38 -12.07 -9.09 8.60
C ASN A 38 -11.89 -7.84 7.72
N THR A 39 -12.76 -7.67 6.72
CA THR A 39 -12.69 -6.57 5.74
C THR A 39 -12.71 -5.19 6.39
N GLN A 40 -13.52 -4.98 7.41
CA GLN A 40 -13.62 -3.70 8.13
C GLN A 40 -12.29 -3.37 8.81
N ARG A 41 -11.67 -4.35 9.49
CA ARG A 41 -10.33 -4.16 10.10
C ARG A 41 -9.23 -3.96 9.07
N ILE A 42 -9.33 -4.62 7.90
CA ILE A 42 -8.40 -4.38 6.79
C ILE A 42 -8.51 -2.92 6.33
N GLN A 43 -9.73 -2.41 6.12
CA GLN A 43 -9.96 -1.04 5.68
C GLN A 43 -9.49 0.00 6.71
N GLU A 44 -9.77 -0.21 8.00
CA GLU A 44 -9.24 0.63 9.08
C GLU A 44 -7.71 0.66 9.04
N GLY A 45 -7.06 -0.50 8.90
CA GLY A 45 -5.61 -0.59 8.77
C GLY A 45 -5.06 0.13 7.53
N HIS A 46 -5.76 0.04 6.39
CA HIS A 46 -5.40 0.78 5.17
C HIS A 46 -5.46 2.29 5.37
N ILE A 47 -6.48 2.80 6.06
CA ILE A 47 -6.58 4.24 6.38
C ILE A 47 -5.43 4.67 7.29
N THR A 48 -5.11 3.90 8.33
CA THR A 48 -3.98 4.18 9.21
C THR A 48 -2.66 4.22 8.45
N VAL A 49 -2.39 3.21 7.61
CA VAL A 49 -1.18 3.18 6.77
C VAL A 49 -1.13 4.39 5.83
N ALA A 50 -2.25 4.75 5.20
CA ALA A 50 -2.30 5.90 4.32
C ALA A 50 -1.94 7.21 5.05
N HIS A 51 -2.46 7.41 6.26
CA HIS A 51 -2.09 8.57 7.09
C HIS A 51 -0.61 8.57 7.49
N ILE A 52 -0.05 7.42 7.88
CA ILE A 52 1.39 7.30 8.19
C ILE A 52 2.23 7.67 6.95
N ILE A 53 1.86 7.21 5.76
CA ILE A 53 2.57 7.56 4.53
C ILE A 53 2.49 9.06 4.26
N CYS A 54 1.32 9.67 4.43
CA CYS A 54 1.17 11.12 4.26
C CYS A 54 2.07 11.90 5.24
N GLU A 55 2.08 11.51 6.51
CA GLU A 55 2.93 12.12 7.54
C GLU A 55 4.42 11.98 7.21
N LEU A 56 4.88 10.77 6.85
CA LEU A 56 6.28 10.53 6.48
C LEU A 56 6.69 11.30 5.22
N VAL A 57 5.80 11.42 4.23
CA VAL A 57 6.07 12.20 3.01
C VAL A 57 6.13 13.69 3.34
N GLU A 58 5.25 14.18 4.20
CA GLU A 58 5.26 15.59 4.64
C GLU A 58 6.53 15.92 5.42
N GLU A 59 6.93 15.06 6.37
CA GLU A 59 8.17 15.20 7.13
C GLU A 59 9.41 15.18 6.23
N GLU A 60 9.50 14.23 5.29
CA GLU A 60 10.66 14.13 4.39
C GLU A 60 10.77 15.32 3.43
N LEU A 61 9.65 15.85 2.95
CA LEU A 61 9.66 16.94 1.97
C LEU A 61 9.69 18.34 2.60
N PHE A 62 9.10 18.52 3.78
CA PHE A 62 8.83 19.83 4.38
C PHE A 62 9.21 19.94 5.86
N GLY A 63 9.63 18.85 6.50
CA GLY A 63 10.07 18.86 7.91
C GLY A 63 11.30 19.76 8.13
N GLU A 64 11.33 20.43 9.28
CA GLU A 64 12.50 21.17 9.72
C GLU A 64 13.57 20.17 10.22
N LYS A 65 14.83 20.37 9.80
CA LYS A 65 15.98 19.57 10.28
C LYS A 65 16.43 19.99 11.67
#